data_AF-A0A8H9UVQ4-F1
#
_entry.id   AF-A0A8H9UVQ4-F1
#
_cell.length_a   1.000
_cell.length_b   1.000
_cell.length_c   1.000
_cell.angle_alpha   90.00
_cell.angle_beta   90.00
_cell.angle_gamma   90.00
#
_symmetry.space_group_name_H-M   'P 1'
#
loop_
_entity.id
_entity.type
_entity.pdbx_description
1 polymer ?
#
loop_
_entity_poly.entity_id
_entity_poly.type
_entity_poly.pdbx_seq_one_letter_code
_entity_poly.pdbx_strand_id
1 'polypeptide(L)'
;MENYPNLPDLPKEGMRKYYVYAADRYNKEKYRLILADSPDEISYDPYVEYYNHGYLIYKYPSQVLLYNNTTNKWEENKVKESSIEYPIVYFNNFDLKYREKITKQKTPLGAEIAIKEGNTLELKEGMVYSLQNHIDVLPQGALPRVTYESSSPDICTIDANGNIKALKEGECIITITNKNF
;
A
#
# COMPACT_ATOMS: atom_id res chain seq x y z
N MET A 1 -7.26 -25.18 -2.83
CA MET A 1 -6.68 -23.83 -2.93
C MET A 1 -7.02 -23.12 -1.63
N GLU A 2 -6.04 -22.71 -0.82
CA GLU A 2 -6.32 -21.95 0.40
C GLU A 2 -7.01 -20.64 -0.01
N ASN A 3 -8.27 -20.44 0.41
CA ASN A 3 -8.96 -19.17 0.26
C ASN A 3 -8.24 -18.15 1.15
N TYR A 4 -7.37 -17.36 0.52
CA TYR A 4 -6.70 -16.24 1.17
C TYR A 4 -7.76 -15.20 1.58
N PRO A 5 -7.70 -14.68 2.81
CA PRO A 5 -8.65 -13.65 3.24
C PRO A 5 -8.47 -12.39 2.40
N ASN A 6 -9.57 -11.71 2.08
CA ASN A 6 -9.53 -10.34 1.57
C ASN A 6 -8.87 -9.47 2.64
N LEU A 7 -7.67 -8.97 2.37
CA LEU A 7 -6.93 -8.15 3.31
C LEU A 7 -7.62 -6.78 3.44
N PRO A 8 -7.77 -6.25 4.67
CA PRO A 8 -8.14 -4.86 4.87
C PRO A 8 -7.24 -3.87 4.14
N ASP A 9 -7.84 -2.80 3.64
CA ASP A 9 -7.13 -1.65 3.07
C ASP A 9 -6.14 -1.07 4.08
N LEU A 10 -4.99 -0.62 3.59
CA LEU A 10 -3.98 -0.01 4.44
C LEU A 10 -4.43 1.37 4.96
N PRO A 11 -3.90 1.82 6.11
CA PRO A 11 -4.16 3.16 6.62
C PRO A 11 -3.88 4.22 5.54
N LYS A 12 -4.73 5.25 5.46
CA LYS A 12 -4.55 6.37 4.51
C LYS A 12 -3.43 7.33 4.93
N GLU A 13 -3.09 7.37 6.22
CA GLU A 13 -2.08 8.26 6.82
C GLU A 13 -1.18 7.47 7.78
N GLY A 14 -0.06 8.05 8.20
CA GLY A 14 0.83 7.45 9.21
C GLY A 14 1.69 6.25 8.74
N MET A 15 1.63 5.88 7.46
CA MET A 15 2.49 4.82 6.91
C MET A 15 3.96 5.23 6.94
N ARG A 16 4.82 4.26 7.22
CA ARG A 16 6.27 4.41 7.25
C ARG A 16 6.92 3.75 6.04
N LYS A 17 8.17 4.12 5.78
CA LYS A 17 8.97 3.66 4.63
C LYS A 17 9.02 2.14 4.52
N TYR A 18 9.10 1.46 5.66
CA TYR A 18 9.11 0.00 5.73
C TYR A 18 7.88 -0.49 6.48
N TYR A 19 7.21 -1.51 5.94
CA TYR A 19 6.09 -2.13 6.65
C TYR A 19 5.89 -3.62 6.33
N VAL A 20 5.34 -4.34 7.32
CA VAL A 20 4.95 -5.74 7.20
C VAL A 20 3.49 -5.89 7.54
N TYR A 21 2.74 -6.52 6.64
CA TYR A 21 1.37 -6.91 6.87
C TYR A 21 1.35 -8.39 7.26
N ALA A 22 0.83 -8.69 8.44
CA ALA A 22 0.69 -10.07 8.93
C ALA A 22 -0.77 -10.37 9.27
N ALA A 23 -1.27 -11.51 8.79
CA ALA A 23 -2.56 -12.07 9.21
C ALA A 23 -2.31 -13.30 10.07
N ASP A 24 -3.03 -13.45 11.16
CA ASP A 24 -2.97 -14.66 11.98
C ASP A 24 -3.62 -15.83 11.21
N ARG A 25 -2.89 -16.94 11.03
CA ARG A 25 -3.37 -18.11 10.27
C ARG A 25 -4.61 -18.75 10.88
N TYR A 26 -4.70 -18.80 12.21
CA TYR A 26 -5.80 -19.46 12.91
C TYR A 26 -6.94 -18.50 13.20
N ASN A 27 -6.63 -17.22 13.40
CA ASN A 27 -7.61 -16.18 13.55
C ASN A 27 -7.58 -15.23 12.34
N LYS A 28 -8.31 -15.62 11.29
CA LYS A 28 -8.39 -14.88 10.01
C LYS A 28 -8.94 -13.46 10.13
N GLU A 29 -9.37 -13.05 11.32
CA GLU A 29 -9.84 -11.69 11.63
C GLU A 29 -8.77 -10.86 12.35
N LYS A 30 -7.61 -11.41 12.70
CA LYS A 30 -6.53 -10.65 13.36
C LYS A 30 -5.46 -10.26 12.35
N TYR A 31 -5.52 -9.01 11.92
CA TYR A 31 -4.51 -8.40 11.06
C TYR A 31 -3.63 -7.43 11.84
N ARG A 32 -2.34 -7.46 11.50
CA ARG A 32 -1.29 -6.62 12.07
C ARG A 32 -0.57 -5.90 10.96
N LEU A 33 -0.27 -4.63 11.19
CA LEU A 33 0.60 -3.84 10.36
C LEU A 33 1.76 -3.34 11.21
N ILE A 34 2.96 -3.82 10.92
CA ILE A 34 4.19 -3.40 11.57
C ILE A 34 4.80 -2.31 10.68
N LEU A 35 5.03 -1.13 11.24
CA LEU A 35 5.58 0.04 10.56
C LEU A 35 6.95 0.37 11.15
N ALA A 36 7.93 0.62 10.30
CA ALA A 36 9.29 0.96 10.71
C ALA A 36 9.92 2.05 9.82
N ASP A 37 10.73 2.91 10.45
CA ASP A 37 11.49 3.96 9.75
C ASP A 37 12.80 3.43 9.16
N SER A 38 13.35 2.38 9.78
CA SER A 38 14.54 1.66 9.37
C SER A 38 14.23 0.17 9.19
N PRO A 39 14.99 -0.57 8.36
CA PRO A 39 14.75 -1.99 8.11
C PRO A 39 15.27 -2.89 9.24
N ASP A 40 15.39 -2.38 10.47
CA ASP A 40 16.19 -2.96 11.56
C ASP A 40 15.61 -4.31 12.02
N GLU A 41 16.03 -5.35 11.27
CA GLU A 41 15.95 -6.77 11.56
C GLU A 41 14.52 -7.33 11.67
N ILE A 42 14.00 -7.74 10.51
CA ILE A 42 12.84 -8.63 10.43
C ILE A 42 13.33 -10.01 9.97
N SER A 43 13.19 -11.00 10.83
CA SER A 43 13.47 -12.40 10.49
C SER A 43 12.17 -13.16 10.37
N TYR A 44 12.09 -13.98 9.33
CA TYR A 44 11.03 -14.96 9.16
C TYR A 44 11.64 -16.35 9.27
N ASP A 45 11.20 -17.11 10.26
CA ASP A 45 11.60 -18.51 10.41
C ASP A 45 10.45 -19.41 9.97
N PRO A 46 10.51 -20.04 8.77
CA PRO A 46 9.52 -21.01 8.33
C PRO A 46 9.69 -22.39 8.99
N TYR A 47 10.72 -22.61 9.80
CA TYR A 47 11.17 -23.93 10.23
C TYR A 47 10.54 -24.35 11.55
N VAL A 48 9.45 -25.11 11.48
CA VAL A 48 9.24 -26.20 12.45
C VAL A 48 8.66 -27.40 11.69
N GLU A 49 9.52 -28.40 11.42
CA GLU A 49 9.22 -29.66 10.70
C GLU A 49 7.95 -30.39 11.16
N TYR A 50 7.41 -30.04 12.33
CA TYR A 50 6.23 -30.66 12.93
C TYR A 50 4.93 -29.84 12.88
N TYR A 51 4.98 -28.51 12.70
CA TYR A 51 3.82 -27.63 12.94
C TYR A 51 3.45 -26.69 11.80
N ASN A 52 4.23 -26.67 10.71
CA ASN A 52 3.91 -25.90 9.50
C ASN A 52 3.61 -24.41 9.83
N HIS A 53 4.37 -23.81 10.74
CA HIS A 53 4.17 -22.45 11.21
C HIS A 53 5.41 -21.57 11.00
N GLY A 54 5.18 -20.31 10.63
CA GLY A 54 6.21 -19.29 10.55
C GLY A 54 6.23 -18.41 11.80
N TYR A 55 7.37 -17.82 12.12
CA TYR A 55 7.47 -16.73 13.11
C TYR A 55 7.97 -15.48 12.45
N LEU A 56 7.35 -14.35 12.78
CA LEU A 56 7.85 -13.02 12.41
C LEU A 56 8.41 -12.36 13.67
N ILE A 57 9.72 -12.12 13.68
CA ILE A 57 10.42 -11.43 14.78
C ILE A 57 10.77 -10.04 14.30
N TYR A 58 10.53 -9.03 15.14
CA TYR A 58 10.84 -7.64 14.87
C TYR A 58 11.43 -7.01 16.13
N LYS A 59 12.63 -6.47 16.00
CA LYS A 59 13.43 -6.05 17.16
C LYS A 59 13.03 -4.67 17.68
N TYR A 60 12.70 -3.75 16.76
CA TYR A 60 12.37 -2.36 17.09
C TYR A 60 11.32 -1.78 16.11
N PRO A 61 10.03 -2.15 16.23
CA PRO A 61 9.01 -1.56 15.39
C PRO A 61 8.82 -0.09 15.80
N SER A 62 8.75 0.84 14.83
CA SER A 62 8.40 2.23 15.12
C SER A 62 6.92 2.33 15.54
N GLN A 63 6.06 1.48 14.97
CA GLN A 63 4.65 1.39 15.33
C GLN A 63 4.08 0.02 14.94
N VAL A 64 3.11 -0.47 15.72
CA VAL A 64 2.31 -1.65 15.38
C VAL A 64 0.84 -1.25 15.39
N LEU A 65 0.11 -1.58 14.33
CA LEU A 65 -1.33 -1.37 14.24
C LEU A 65 -2.07 -2.71 14.21
N LEU A 66 -3.20 -2.76 14.88
CA LEU A 66 -4.16 -3.86 14.85
C LEU A 66 -5.39 -3.42 14.06
N TYR A 67 -5.90 -4.31 13.20
CA TYR A 67 -7.14 -4.04 12.51
C TYR A 67 -8.34 -4.44 13.37
N ASN A 68 -9.26 -3.49 13.58
CA ASN A 68 -10.53 -3.72 14.25
C ASN A 68 -11.62 -3.98 13.20
N ASN A 69 -12.08 -5.22 13.08
CA ASN A 69 -13.11 -5.61 12.09
C ASN A 69 -14.50 -5.04 12.42
N THR A 70 -14.78 -4.70 13.68
CA THR A 70 -16.06 -4.12 14.05
C THR A 70 -16.17 -2.68 13.55
N THR A 71 -15.08 -1.91 13.62
CA THR A 71 -15.06 -0.51 13.20
C THR A 71 -14.47 -0.30 11.81
N ASN A 72 -13.88 -1.33 11.22
CA ASN A 72 -13.10 -1.28 9.98
C ASN A 72 -11.98 -0.22 10.02
N LYS A 73 -11.22 -0.19 11.13
CA LYS A 73 -10.16 0.79 11.36
C LYS A 73 -8.90 0.14 11.89
N TRP A 74 -7.76 0.75 11.56
CA TRP A 74 -6.47 0.45 12.16
C TRP A 74 -6.30 1.23 13.45
N GLU A 75 -5.94 0.54 14.51
CA GLU A 75 -5.75 1.09 15.85
C GLU A 75 -4.34 0.77 16.35
N GLU A 76 -3.73 1.72 17.05
CA GLU A 76 -2.37 1.54 17.56
C GLU A 76 -2.32 0.50 18.67
N ASN A 77 -1.45 -0.51 18.49
CA ASN A 77 -1.13 -1.45 19.54
C ASN A 77 -0.09 -0.84 20.48
N LYS A 78 -0.53 -0.47 21.68
CA LYS A 78 0.37 0.06 22.72
C LYS A 78 1.23 -1.02 23.37
N VAL A 79 0.89 -2.30 23.15
CA VAL A 79 1.72 -3.42 23.59
C VAL A 79 2.82 -3.61 22.56
N LYS A 80 4.08 -3.48 23.00
CA LYS A 80 5.24 -3.86 22.22
C LYS A 80 5.33 -5.38 22.19
N GLU A 81 4.52 -6.01 21.35
CA GLU A 81 4.76 -7.40 20.94
C GLU A 81 6.18 -7.48 20.33
N SER A 82 6.93 -8.55 20.57
CA SER A 82 8.28 -8.74 20.01
C SER A 82 8.31 -9.80 18.91
N SER A 83 7.19 -10.52 18.74
CA SER A 83 7.02 -11.57 17.75
C SER A 83 5.53 -11.73 17.40
N ILE A 84 5.27 -12.24 16.20
CA ILE A 84 3.95 -12.73 15.79
C ILE A 84 4.12 -14.19 15.38
N GLU A 85 3.33 -15.05 16.01
CA GLU A 85 3.29 -16.48 15.71
C GLU A 85 2.27 -16.76 14.59
N TYR A 86 2.57 -17.76 13.76
CA TYR A 86 1.69 -18.23 12.69
C TYR A 86 1.24 -17.16 11.68
N PRO A 87 2.07 -16.18 11.27
CA PRO A 87 1.56 -15.17 10.37
C PRO A 87 1.58 -15.67 8.92
N ILE A 88 0.49 -15.43 8.20
CA ILE A 88 0.54 -15.27 6.75
C ILE A 88 1.06 -13.85 6.51
N VAL A 89 2.26 -13.73 5.94
CA VAL A 89 2.96 -12.45 5.85
C VAL A 89 3.04 -11.93 4.42
N TYR A 90 2.76 -10.63 4.27
CA TYR A 90 2.97 -9.85 3.06
C TYR A 90 3.96 -8.74 3.42
N PHE A 91 5.10 -8.74 2.73
CA PHE A 91 6.18 -7.80 3.00
C PHE A 91 6.21 -6.71 1.94
N ASN A 92 6.39 -5.46 2.37
CA ASN A 92 6.86 -4.41 1.48
C ASN A 92 8.24 -3.94 1.94
N ASN A 93 9.16 -3.76 1.00
CA ASN A 93 10.46 -3.12 1.21
C ASN A 93 11.46 -3.80 2.17
N PHE A 94 11.17 -4.99 2.70
CA PHE A 94 12.12 -5.78 3.49
C PHE A 94 12.76 -6.87 2.64
N ASP A 95 14.08 -6.85 2.52
CA ASP A 95 14.87 -7.99 2.06
C ASP A 95 15.07 -8.93 3.26
N LEU A 96 14.11 -9.83 3.48
CA LEU A 96 14.21 -10.80 4.59
C LEU A 96 15.37 -11.74 4.34
N LYS A 97 16.16 -11.97 5.39
CA LYS A 97 17.23 -12.96 5.37
C LYS A 97 16.91 -14.04 6.40
N TYR A 98 16.44 -15.21 5.96
CA TYR A 98 16.79 -16.44 6.69
C TYR A 98 16.66 -17.70 5.81
N ARG A 99 17.83 -18.29 5.46
CA ARG A 99 18.10 -19.44 4.56
C ARG A 99 16.95 -19.93 3.64
N GLU A 100 16.52 -19.03 2.74
CA GLU A 100 15.77 -19.12 1.45
C GLU A 100 14.61 -20.15 1.28
N LYS A 101 13.45 -19.82 0.68
CA LYS A 101 13.22 -19.02 -0.54
C LYS A 101 11.90 -18.23 -0.47
N ILE A 102 11.97 -16.92 -0.72
CA ILE A 102 10.80 -16.04 -0.90
C ILE A 102 10.27 -16.21 -2.33
N THR A 103 8.97 -16.48 -2.50
CA THR A 103 8.34 -16.65 -3.84
C THR A 103 7.55 -15.44 -4.34
N LYS A 104 7.59 -14.28 -3.68
CA LYS A 104 7.19 -13.00 -4.27
C LYS A 104 8.11 -11.87 -3.84
N GLN A 105 8.68 -11.20 -4.85
CA GLN A 105 9.69 -10.17 -4.69
C GLN A 105 9.11 -8.87 -4.11
N LYS A 106 10.00 -8.12 -3.44
CA LYS A 106 9.94 -6.69 -3.14
C LYS A 106 9.12 -5.92 -4.17
N THR A 107 8.22 -5.07 -3.70
CA THR A 107 7.64 -3.98 -4.48
C THR A 107 8.59 -2.78 -4.34
N PRO A 108 9.49 -2.47 -5.29
CA PRO A 108 10.35 -1.28 -5.22
C PRO A 108 9.66 -0.01 -4.70
N LEU A 109 10.28 0.62 -3.70
CA LEU A 109 10.13 2.04 -3.33
C LEU A 109 10.62 2.92 -4.48
N GLY A 110 9.77 3.10 -5.47
CA GLY A 110 10.04 3.92 -6.63
C GLY A 110 8.76 3.98 -7.43
N ALA A 111 7.77 4.66 -6.83
CA ALA A 111 6.42 4.76 -7.34
C ALA A 111 6.37 5.71 -8.56
N GLU A 112 7.00 5.30 -9.66
CA GLU A 112 6.94 6.02 -10.92
C GLU A 112 5.50 6.00 -11.41
N ILE A 113 4.97 7.17 -11.75
CA ILE A 113 3.65 7.31 -12.35
C ILE A 113 3.87 7.24 -13.87
N ALA A 114 3.44 6.14 -14.48
CA ALA A 114 3.39 6.01 -15.92
C ALA A 114 1.98 6.31 -16.42
N ILE A 115 1.85 7.12 -17.48
CA ILE A 115 0.57 7.40 -18.14
C ILE A 115 0.52 6.60 -19.44
N LYS A 116 -0.48 5.71 -19.59
CA LYS A 116 -0.55 4.71 -20.67
C LYS A 116 -0.73 5.31 -22.07
N GLU A 117 -1.43 6.43 -22.18
CA GLU A 117 -1.95 6.95 -23.45
C GLU A 117 -1.37 8.33 -23.83
N GLY A 118 -0.24 8.70 -23.24
CA GLY A 118 0.39 10.01 -23.43
C GLY A 118 -0.01 11.04 -22.38
N ASN A 119 0.54 12.25 -22.46
CA ASN A 119 0.41 13.31 -21.46
C ASN A 119 -0.50 14.48 -21.90
N THR A 120 -1.24 14.30 -23.01
CA THR A 120 -2.17 15.30 -23.56
C THR A 120 -3.53 14.66 -23.78
N LEU A 121 -4.60 15.37 -23.41
CA LEU A 121 -5.98 14.91 -23.53
C LEU A 121 -6.86 16.05 -24.04
N GLU A 122 -7.67 15.79 -25.06
CA GLU A 122 -8.68 16.71 -25.57
C GLU A 122 -10.07 16.27 -25.13
N LEU A 123 -10.81 17.15 -24.46
CA LEU A 123 -12.17 16.90 -23.98
C LEU A 123 -13.12 18.01 -24.45
N LYS A 124 -14.34 17.62 -24.81
CA LYS A 124 -15.41 18.60 -25.02
C LYS A 124 -15.93 19.10 -23.67
N GLU A 125 -16.38 20.34 -23.63
CA GLU A 125 -17.03 20.92 -22.46
C GLU A 125 -18.13 20.00 -21.91
N GLY A 126 -18.14 19.81 -20.60
CA GLY A 126 -19.08 18.93 -19.90
C GLY A 126 -18.67 17.46 -19.82
N MET A 127 -17.67 17.01 -20.60
CA MET A 127 -17.19 15.63 -20.52
C MET A 127 -16.40 15.36 -19.24
N VAL A 128 -16.49 14.10 -18.79
CA VAL A 128 -15.74 13.57 -17.64
C VAL A 128 -14.83 12.45 -18.13
N TYR A 129 -13.57 12.44 -17.68
CA TYR A 129 -12.56 11.44 -18.00
C TYR A 129 -11.90 10.90 -16.73
N SER A 130 -11.84 9.58 -16.57
CA SER A 130 -11.29 8.94 -15.36
C SER A 130 -9.80 8.63 -15.55
N LEU A 131 -8.93 9.58 -15.20
CA LEU A 131 -7.47 9.47 -15.31
C LEU A 131 -6.90 8.28 -14.52
N GLN A 132 -7.53 7.93 -13.40
CA GLN A 132 -7.09 6.83 -12.53
C GLN A 132 -6.95 5.47 -13.23
N ASN A 133 -7.71 5.23 -14.31
CA ASN A 133 -7.64 3.98 -15.08
C ASN A 133 -6.44 3.93 -16.06
N HIS A 134 -5.85 5.09 -16.34
CA HIS A 134 -4.79 5.27 -17.33
C HIS A 134 -3.43 5.55 -16.69
N ILE A 135 -3.37 5.56 -15.35
CA ILE A 135 -2.11 5.62 -14.61
C ILE A 135 -1.71 4.25 -14.08
N ASP A 136 -0.45 3.90 -14.24
CA ASP A 136 0.18 2.82 -13.51
C ASP A 136 1.11 3.42 -12.47
N VAL A 137 1.02 2.92 -11.24
CA VAL A 137 2.03 3.15 -10.22
C VAL A 137 2.96 1.96 -10.24
N LEU A 138 4.16 2.18 -10.76
CA LEU A 138 5.18 1.15 -10.89
C LEU A 138 6.03 1.08 -9.63
N PRO A 139 6.56 -0.07 -9.25
CA PRO A 139 6.24 -1.41 -9.79
C PRO A 139 4.79 -1.82 -9.53
N GLN A 140 4.29 -2.77 -10.33
CA GLN A 140 2.97 -3.37 -10.13
C GLN A 140 2.84 -3.92 -8.70
N GLY A 141 1.82 -3.46 -7.96
CA GLY A 141 1.62 -3.78 -6.54
C GLY A 141 2.10 -2.69 -5.58
N ALA A 142 2.68 -1.60 -6.07
CA ALA A 142 2.90 -0.38 -5.27
C ALA A 142 1.55 0.22 -4.87
N LEU A 143 1.46 0.72 -3.64
CA LEU A 143 0.26 1.40 -3.17
C LEU A 143 0.19 2.79 -3.81
N PRO A 144 -0.82 3.07 -4.65
CA PRO A 144 -0.97 4.37 -5.29
C PRO A 144 -1.48 5.38 -4.25
N ARG A 145 -0.58 6.11 -3.60
CA ARG A 145 -0.92 7.33 -2.87
C ARG A 145 -0.69 8.52 -3.78
N VAL A 146 -1.61 8.73 -4.71
CA VAL A 146 -1.55 9.84 -5.66
C VAL A 146 -2.47 10.97 -5.21
N THR A 147 -2.02 12.20 -5.37
CA THR A 147 -2.86 13.40 -5.31
C THR A 147 -2.90 14.10 -6.64
N TYR A 148 -4.02 14.76 -6.90
CA TYR A 148 -4.29 15.44 -8.15
C TYR A 148 -4.48 16.93 -7.91
N GLU A 149 -3.96 17.74 -8.83
CA GLU A 149 -4.14 19.19 -8.81
C GLU A 149 -4.39 19.69 -10.24
N SER A 150 -5.29 20.66 -10.37
CA SER A 150 -5.54 21.37 -11.62
C SER A 150 -4.91 22.75 -11.57
N SER A 151 -4.14 23.11 -12.61
CA SER A 151 -3.58 24.45 -12.74
C SER A 151 -4.63 25.53 -12.98
N SER A 152 -5.80 25.14 -13.52
CA SER A 152 -6.86 26.05 -13.97
C SER A 152 -8.25 25.50 -13.63
N PRO A 153 -8.67 25.49 -12.34
CA PRO A 153 -9.93 24.89 -11.91
C PRO A 153 -11.18 25.46 -12.59
N ASP A 154 -11.14 26.72 -13.05
CA ASP A 154 -12.26 27.32 -13.78
C ASP A 154 -12.40 26.79 -15.22
N ILE A 155 -11.36 26.17 -15.78
CA ILE A 155 -11.33 25.56 -17.13
C ILE A 155 -11.58 24.06 -17.03
N CYS A 156 -10.90 23.40 -16.09
CA CYS A 156 -10.93 21.97 -15.92
C CYS A 156 -10.68 21.61 -14.45
N THR A 157 -11.49 20.72 -13.89
CA THR A 157 -11.34 20.26 -12.49
C THR A 157 -10.93 18.80 -12.45
N ILE A 158 -10.27 18.38 -11.38
CA ILE A 158 -10.01 16.98 -11.07
C ILE A 158 -10.41 16.71 -9.62
N ASP A 159 -11.14 15.62 -9.38
CA ASP A 159 -11.54 15.21 -8.04
C ASP A 159 -10.52 14.29 -7.36
N ALA A 160 -10.75 13.96 -6.09
CA ALA A 160 -9.88 13.08 -5.31
C ALA A 160 -9.81 11.63 -5.84
N ASN A 161 -10.73 11.23 -6.71
CA ASN A 161 -10.76 9.91 -7.35
C ASN A 161 -10.09 9.91 -8.73
N GLY A 162 -9.54 11.05 -9.17
CA GLY A 162 -8.89 11.19 -10.47
C GLY A 162 -9.87 11.39 -11.63
N ASN A 163 -11.09 11.88 -11.39
CA ASN A 163 -12.03 12.23 -12.46
C ASN A 163 -11.81 13.67 -12.89
N ILE A 164 -11.38 13.85 -14.14
CA ILE A 164 -11.23 15.12 -14.83
C ILE A 164 -12.58 15.55 -15.39
N LYS A 165 -12.99 16.80 -15.19
CA LYS A 165 -14.18 17.39 -15.81
C LYS A 165 -13.81 18.68 -16.55
N ALA A 166 -14.09 18.71 -17.85
CA ALA A 166 -13.96 19.91 -18.68
C ALA A 166 -15.13 20.87 -18.43
N LEU A 167 -14.85 22.11 -18.06
CA LEU A 167 -15.88 23.10 -17.68
C LEU A 167 -16.10 24.19 -18.73
N LYS A 168 -15.04 24.60 -19.43
CA LYS A 168 -15.10 25.58 -20.53
C LYS A 168 -13.90 25.40 -21.46
N GLU A 169 -13.95 26.05 -22.61
CA GLU A 169 -12.83 26.10 -23.56
C GLU A 169 -11.56 26.70 -22.92
N GLY A 170 -10.42 26.05 -23.15
CA GLY A 170 -9.10 26.49 -22.69
C GLY A 170 -8.14 25.33 -22.40
N GLU A 171 -6.92 25.67 -21.98
CA GLU A 171 -5.89 24.70 -21.60
C GLU A 171 -5.75 24.60 -20.07
N CYS A 172 -5.49 23.40 -19.58
CA CYS A 172 -5.26 23.12 -18.17
C CYS A 172 -4.23 22.01 -18.01
N ILE A 173 -3.33 22.15 -17.04
CA ILE A 173 -2.36 21.13 -16.67
C ILE A 173 -2.88 20.41 -15.43
N ILE A 174 -2.97 19.07 -15.51
CA ILE A 174 -3.25 18.21 -14.36
C ILE A 174 -1.93 17.67 -13.82
N THR A 175 -1.62 17.97 -12.57
CA THR A 175 -0.43 17.45 -11.88
C THR A 175 -0.81 16.27 -11.01
N ILE A 176 -0.05 15.19 -11.13
CA ILE A 176 -0.19 13.98 -10.32
C ILE A 176 1.05 13.89 -9.42
N THR A 177 0.86 13.89 -8.11
CA THR A 177 1.95 13.79 -7.15
C THR A 177 1.84 12.48 -6.39
N ASN A 178 2.94 11.72 -6.35
CA ASN A 178 3.03 10.57 -5.49
C ASN A 178 3.47 11.00 -4.08
N LYS A 179 2.65 10.75 -3.07
CA LYS A 179 2.94 11.11 -1.66
C LYS A 179 3.75 10.05 -0.90
N ASN A 180 4.35 9.07 -1.59
CA ASN A 180 5.23 8.08 -0.94
C ASN A 180 6.65 8.62 -0.62
N PHE A 181 6.85 9.94 -0.58
CA PHE A 181 8.11 10.61 -0.23
C PHE A 181 7.85 11.82 0.68
#